data_AF-A0A6S6QHX1-F1
#
_entry.id   AF-A0A6S6QHX1-F1
#
_cell.length_a   1.000
_cell.length_b   1.000
_cell.length_c   1.000
_cell.angle_alpha   90.00
_cell.angle_beta   90.00
_cell.angle_gamma   90.00
#
_symmetry.space_group_name_H-M   'P 1'
#
loop_
_entity.id
_entity.type
_entity.pdbx_description
1 polymer ?
#
loop_
_entity_poly.entity_id
_entity_poly.type
_entity_poly.pdbx_seq_one_letter_code
_entity_poly.pdbx_strand_id
1 'polypeptide(L)'
;MNMAVLKKTPAIDFLDKLGGLIKSGSYKEASQAYKDFEKANPTADFMILEAVPFRVQNQIIKTVGSPTAFSIYSLRHPTWTTEIVEAFEDPAKFDAYVKKLEADVRASQPKK
;
A
#
# COMPACT_ATOMS: atom_id res chain seq x y z
N MET A 1 36.97 10.62 -0.72
CA MET A 1 35.74 10.07 -0.11
C MET A 1 34.94 9.44 -1.23
N ASN A 2 35.10 8.14 -1.48
CA ASN A 2 34.35 7.43 -2.50
C ASN A 2 32.93 7.25 -1.99
N MET A 3 31.96 7.99 -2.55
CA MET A 3 30.57 7.61 -2.43
C MET A 3 30.43 6.26 -3.11
N ALA A 4 30.32 5.20 -2.30
CA ALA A 4 29.83 3.93 -2.80
C ALA A 4 28.49 4.23 -3.48
N VAL A 5 28.47 4.07 -4.80
CA VAL A 5 27.23 4.00 -5.57
C VAL A 5 26.43 2.91 -4.90
N LEU A 6 25.43 3.30 -4.08
CA LEU A 6 24.46 2.36 -3.52
C LEU A 6 23.88 1.64 -4.74
N LYS A 7 24.34 0.41 -5.01
CA LYS A 7 23.76 -0.44 -6.04
C LYS A 7 22.26 -0.45 -5.75
N LYS A 8 21.46 0.17 -6.62
CA LYS A 8 20.00 0.13 -6.51
C LYS A 8 19.60 -1.34 -6.48
N THR A 9 19.19 -1.81 -5.31
CA THR A 9 18.71 -3.18 -5.13
C THR A 9 17.40 -3.28 -5.91
N PRO A 10 17.09 -4.41 -6.57
CA PRO A 10 15.82 -4.60 -7.30
C PRO A 10 14.58 -4.21 -6.48
N ALA A 11 14.64 -4.40 -5.16
CA ALA A 11 13.59 -3.98 -4.22
C ALA A 11 13.34 -2.47 -4.22
N ILE A 12 14.38 -1.62 -4.32
CA ILE A 12 14.23 -0.15 -4.31
C ILE A 12 13.50 0.30 -5.57
N ASP A 13 13.91 -0.18 -6.74
CA ASP A 13 13.25 0.18 -8.00
C ASP A 13 11.81 -0.37 -8.04
N PHE A 14 11.58 -1.55 -7.45
CA PHE A 14 10.22 -2.08 -7.31
C PHE A 14 9.36 -1.24 -6.37
N LEU A 15 9.90 -0.78 -5.24
CA LEU A 15 9.20 0.12 -4.32
C LEU A 15 8.78 1.42 -5.02
N ASP A 16 9.60 1.98 -5.90
CA ASP A 16 9.22 3.15 -6.69
C ASP A 16 8.04 2.83 -7.63
N LYS A 17 8.10 1.70 -8.36
CA LYS A 17 7.02 1.23 -9.23
C LYS A 17 5.71 1.01 -8.46
N LEU A 18 5.78 0.28 -7.33
CA LEU A 18 4.64 0.03 -6.45
C LEU A 18 4.00 1.35 -5.98
N GLY A 19 4.83 2.34 -5.65
CA GLY A 19 4.36 3.67 -5.29
C GLY A 19 3.63 4.39 -6.40
N GLY A 20 4.11 4.27 -7.64
CA GLY A 20 3.42 4.79 -8.81
C GLY A 20 2.03 4.18 -8.97
N LEU A 21 1.94 2.85 -8.92
CA LEU A 21 0.69 2.10 -9.09
C LEU A 21 -0.34 2.40 -7.99
N ILE A 22 0.10 2.47 -6.73
CA ILE A 22 -0.80 2.82 -5.62
C ILE A 22 -1.29 4.27 -5.76
N LYS A 23 -0.41 5.21 -6.15
CA LYS A 23 -0.79 6.62 -6.35
C LYS A 23 -1.79 6.81 -7.50
N SER A 24 -1.72 5.99 -8.54
CA SER A 24 -2.66 6.02 -9.66
C SER A 24 -3.97 5.27 -9.40
N GLY A 25 -4.14 4.65 -8.22
CA GLY A 25 -5.29 3.81 -7.92
C GLY A 25 -5.30 2.46 -8.66
N SER A 26 -4.17 2.08 -9.27
CA SER A 26 -3.98 0.83 -10.01
C SER A 26 -3.65 -0.31 -9.03
N TYR A 27 -4.58 -0.60 -8.12
CA TYR A 27 -4.35 -1.53 -7.00
C TYR A 27 -4.18 -2.96 -7.48
N LYS A 28 -5.02 -3.42 -8.41
CA LYS A 28 -4.90 -4.76 -9.00
C LYS A 28 -3.52 -4.95 -9.65
N GLU A 29 -3.05 -3.95 -10.39
CA GLU A 29 -1.74 -3.95 -11.04
C GLU A 29 -0.59 -3.90 -10.02
N ALA A 30 -0.75 -3.18 -8.91
CA ALA A 30 0.23 -3.14 -7.83
C ALA A 30 0.47 -4.52 -7.20
N SER A 31 -0.59 -5.24 -6.87
CA SER A 31 -0.51 -6.62 -6.34
C SER A 31 0.04 -7.60 -7.38
N GLN A 32 -0.40 -7.51 -8.64
CA GLN A 32 0.13 -8.36 -9.70
C GLN A 32 1.63 -8.12 -9.92
N ALA A 33 2.07 -6.86 -9.93
CA ALA A 33 3.48 -6.51 -10.07
C ALA A 33 4.33 -7.07 -8.93
N TYR A 34 3.77 -7.16 -7.72
CA TYR A 34 4.45 -7.78 -6.58
C TYR A 34 4.64 -9.29 -6.79
N LYS A 35 3.60 -10.01 -7.22
CA LYS A 35 3.72 -11.44 -7.56
C LYS A 35 4.80 -11.71 -8.60
N ASP A 36 4.85 -10.87 -9.64
CA ASP A 36 5.86 -11.00 -10.68
C ASP A 36 7.27 -10.72 -10.13
N PHE A 37 7.38 -9.74 -9.22
CA PHE A 37 8.64 -9.40 -8.56
C PHE A 37 9.13 -10.49 -7.61
N GLU A 38 8.25 -11.03 -6.76
CA GLU A 38 8.53 -12.11 -5.81
C GLU A 38 9.01 -13.37 -6.53
N LYS A 39 8.33 -13.76 -7.61
CA LYS A 39 8.73 -14.88 -8.47
C LYS A 39 10.14 -14.68 -9.06
N ALA A 40 10.50 -13.45 -9.40
CA ALA A 40 11.82 -13.11 -9.92
C ALA A 40 12.88 -12.89 -8.83
N ASN A 41 12.48 -12.60 -7.60
CA ASN A 41 13.36 -12.21 -6.48
C ASN A 41 12.87 -12.80 -5.13
N PRO A 42 12.98 -14.13 -4.92
CA PRO A 42 12.34 -14.81 -3.78
C PRO A 42 12.83 -14.40 -2.37
N THR A 43 13.93 -13.65 -2.28
CA THR A 43 14.54 -13.23 -1.00
C THR A 43 14.34 -11.74 -0.69
N ALA A 44 13.59 -11.02 -1.53
CA ALA A 44 13.42 -9.56 -1.45
C ALA A 44 11.99 -9.13 -1.08
N ASP A 45 11.17 -10.05 -0.60
CA ASP A 45 9.72 -9.94 -0.34
C ASP A 45 9.37 -9.09 0.89
N PHE A 46 10.02 -9.34 2.03
CA PHE A 46 9.65 -8.80 3.34
C PHE A 46 9.59 -7.26 3.36
N MET A 47 10.59 -6.59 2.78
CA MET A 47 10.64 -5.12 2.74
C MET A 47 9.52 -4.50 1.90
N ILE A 48 8.96 -5.24 0.95
CA ILE A 48 7.89 -4.74 0.08
C ILE A 48 6.55 -4.77 0.79
N LEU A 49 6.23 -5.90 1.44
CA LEU A 49 4.97 -6.08 2.16
C LEU A 49 4.81 -5.05 3.29
N GLU A 50 5.88 -4.82 4.07
CA GLU A 50 5.91 -3.82 5.15
C GLU A 50 5.62 -2.39 4.65
N ALA A 51 5.93 -2.09 3.38
CA ALA A 51 5.71 -0.76 2.81
C ALA A 51 4.26 -0.54 2.32
N VAL A 52 3.47 -1.60 2.13
CA VAL A 52 2.12 -1.51 1.53
C VAL A 52 1.15 -0.69 2.39
N PRO A 53 1.00 -0.95 3.72
CA PRO A 53 0.02 -0.23 4.52
C PRO A 53 0.28 1.28 4.52
N PHE A 54 1.54 1.69 4.71
CA PHE A 54 1.91 3.11 4.72
C PHE A 54 1.63 3.80 3.36
N ARG A 55 1.92 3.13 2.24
CA ARG A 55 1.67 3.68 0.91
C ARG A 55 0.18 3.85 0.64
N VAL A 56 -0.64 2.87 1.01
CA VAL A 56 -2.10 2.96 0.86
C VAL A 56 -2.67 4.02 1.78
N GLN A 57 -2.28 4.07 3.06
CA GLN A 57 -2.71 5.12 3.98
C GLN A 57 -2.46 6.52 3.40
N ASN A 58 -1.24 6.78 2.92
CA ASN A 58 -0.90 8.07 2.33
C ASN A 58 -1.76 8.40 1.11
N GLN A 59 -2.06 7.40 0.28
CA GLN A 59 -2.94 7.60 -0.86
C GLN A 59 -4.37 7.90 -0.42
N ILE A 60 -4.92 7.16 0.53
CA ILE A 60 -6.29 7.34 1.01
C ILE A 60 -6.46 8.69 1.69
N ILE A 61 -5.49 9.11 2.52
CA ILE A 61 -5.50 10.43 3.15
C ILE A 61 -5.51 11.53 2.08
N LYS A 62 -4.74 11.38 0.99
CA LYS A 62 -4.75 12.31 -0.14
C LYS A 62 -6.08 12.32 -0.88
N THR A 63 -6.65 11.15 -1.16
CA THR A 63 -7.91 11.01 -1.90
C THR A 63 -9.11 11.52 -1.11
N VAL A 64 -9.18 11.23 0.19
CA VAL A 64 -10.28 11.63 1.07
C VAL A 64 -10.12 13.07 1.56
N GLY A 65 -8.88 13.56 1.66
CA GLY A 65 -8.57 14.91 2.13
C GLY A 65 -8.72 15.11 3.64
N SER A 66 -8.81 14.02 4.43
CA SER A 66 -8.99 14.08 5.88
C SER A 66 -8.11 13.05 6.59
N PRO A 67 -6.93 13.45 7.09
CA PRO A 67 -6.11 12.61 7.96
C PRO A 67 -6.86 12.16 9.21
N THR A 68 -7.69 13.04 9.80
CA THR A 68 -8.50 12.73 10.98
C THR A 68 -9.50 11.61 10.73
N ALA A 69 -10.15 11.57 9.57
CA ALA A 69 -11.07 10.49 9.23
C ALA A 69 -10.35 9.14 9.13
N PHE A 70 -9.14 9.13 8.56
CA PHE A 70 -8.30 7.92 8.54
C PHE A 70 -7.89 7.52 9.96
N SER A 71 -7.50 8.46 10.82
CA SER A 71 -7.18 8.16 12.22
C SER A 71 -8.35 7.52 12.96
N ILE A 72 -9.57 8.06 12.82
CA ILE A 72 -10.79 7.49 13.41
C ILE A 72 -11.04 6.08 12.90
N TYR A 73 -10.93 5.86 11.59
CA TYR A 73 -11.02 4.53 10.99
C TYR A 73 -10.00 3.57 11.61
N SER A 74 -8.71 3.95 11.62
CA SER A 74 -7.63 3.08 12.11
C SER A 74 -7.80 2.68 13.59
N LEU A 75 -8.36 3.57 14.41
CA LEU A 75 -8.66 3.27 15.82
C LEU A 75 -9.80 2.26 15.97
N ARG A 76 -10.75 2.22 15.04
CA ARG A 76 -11.88 1.28 15.02
C ARG A 76 -11.53 -0.05 14.34
N HIS A 77 -10.51 -0.05 13.50
CA HIS A 77 -10.07 -1.19 12.70
C HIS A 77 -8.59 -1.48 12.96
N PRO A 78 -8.18 -1.87 14.18
CA PRO A 78 -6.76 -1.97 14.55
C PRO A 78 -5.97 -3.01 13.73
N THR A 79 -6.66 -3.97 13.09
CA THR A 79 -6.08 -5.03 12.26
C THR A 79 -5.95 -4.66 10.78
N TRP A 80 -6.35 -3.44 10.38
CA TRP A 80 -6.43 -3.05 8.96
C TRP A 80 -5.09 -3.21 8.21
N THR A 81 -3.95 -3.05 8.90
CA THR A 81 -2.61 -3.20 8.34
C THR A 81 -2.27 -4.65 8.01
N THR A 82 -2.74 -5.60 8.82
CA THR A 82 -2.56 -7.03 8.55
C THR A 82 -3.49 -7.46 7.42
N GLU A 83 -4.76 -7.05 7.50
CA GLU A 83 -5.79 -7.37 6.50
C GLU A 83 -5.42 -6.85 5.11
N ILE A 84 -4.81 -5.66 5.01
CA ILE A 84 -4.40 -5.13 3.71
C ILE A 84 -3.19 -5.87 3.12
N VAL A 85 -2.27 -6.36 3.96
CA VAL A 85 -1.13 -7.17 3.51
C VAL A 85 -1.62 -8.54 3.04
N GLU A 86 -2.52 -9.19 3.78
CA GLU A 86 -3.17 -10.44 3.35
C GLU A 86 -3.93 -10.25 2.03
N ALA A 87 -4.67 -9.14 1.90
CA ALA A 87 -5.36 -8.81 0.66
C ALA A 87 -4.38 -8.58 -0.50
N PHE A 88 -3.20 -8.02 -0.24
CA PHE A 88 -2.18 -7.71 -1.26
C PHE A 88 -1.63 -8.95 -1.98
N GLU A 89 -1.72 -10.13 -1.38
CA GLU A 89 -1.36 -11.40 -2.02
C GLU A 89 -2.33 -11.83 -3.13
N ASP A 90 -3.50 -11.19 -3.25
CA ASP A 90 -4.48 -11.46 -4.30
C ASP A 90 -4.90 -10.15 -5.00
N PRO A 91 -4.62 -10.00 -6.31
CA PRO A 91 -4.91 -8.76 -7.02
C PRO A 91 -6.38 -8.31 -6.95
N ALA A 92 -7.33 -9.25 -6.95
CA ALA A 92 -8.74 -8.91 -6.88
C ALA A 92 -9.14 -8.53 -5.44
N LYS A 93 -8.64 -9.25 -4.43
CA LYS A 93 -8.91 -8.92 -3.02
C LYS A 93 -8.30 -7.58 -2.63
N PHE A 94 -7.08 -7.30 -3.07
CA PHE A 94 -6.43 -6.03 -2.77
C PHE A 94 -7.21 -4.84 -3.33
N ASP A 95 -7.59 -4.90 -4.61
CA ASP A 95 -8.39 -3.84 -5.23
C ASP A 95 -9.74 -3.63 -4.50
N ALA A 96 -10.44 -4.72 -4.19
CA ALA A 96 -11.70 -4.65 -3.44
C ALA A 96 -11.51 -4.08 -2.02
N TYR A 97 -10.45 -4.52 -1.32
CA TYR A 97 -10.15 -4.08 0.04
C TYR A 97 -9.82 -2.59 0.08
N VAL A 98 -8.96 -2.09 -0.81
CA VAL A 98 -8.59 -0.66 -0.81
C VAL A 98 -9.78 0.22 -1.13
N LYS A 99 -10.65 -0.19 -2.06
CA LYS A 99 -11.91 0.53 -2.37
C LYS A 99 -12.86 0.57 -1.17
N LYS A 100 -13.01 -0.56 -0.47
CA LYS A 100 -13.82 -0.63 0.77
C LYS A 100 -13.22 0.28 1.84
N LEU A 101 -11.91 0.19 2.07
CA LEU A 101 -11.21 1.01 3.05
C LEU A 101 -11.38 2.50 2.75
N GLU A 102 -11.29 2.93 1.48
CA GLU A 102 -11.54 4.32 1.10
C GLU A 102 -12.97 4.75 1.48
N ALA A 103 -13.97 3.92 1.17
CA ALA A 103 -15.37 4.20 1.50
C ALA A 103 -15.59 4.28 3.02
N ASP A 104 -15.02 3.36 3.78
CA ASP A 104 -15.12 3.32 5.25
C ASP A 104 -14.42 4.54 5.89
N VAL A 105 -13.28 4.97 5.34
CA VAL A 105 -12.60 6.20 5.78
C VAL A 105 -13.43 7.44 5.46
N ARG A 106 -14.06 7.53 4.28
CA ARG A 106 -15.01 8.62 3.96
C ARG A 106 -16.19 8.65 4.94
N ALA A 107 -16.72 7.49 5.31
CA ALA A 107 -17.81 7.37 6.28
C ALA A 107 -17.39 7.70 7.72
N SER A 108 -16.09 7.66 8.02
CA SER A 108 -15.53 7.96 9.34
C SER A 108 -15.26 9.46 9.58
N GLN A 109 -15.66 10.34 8.65
CA GLN A 109 -15.55 11.78 8.85
C GLN A 109 -16.35 12.24 10.08
N PRO A 110 -15.80 13.17 10.90
CA PRO A 110 -16.55 13.78 11.98
C PRO A 110 -17.82 14.41 11.43
N LYS A 111 -18.97 14.11 12.04
CA LYS A 111 -20.20 14.82 11.73
C LYS A 111 -20.02 16.28 12.15
N LYS A 112 -20.28 17.20 11.22
CA LYS A 112 -20.32 18.64 11.51
C LYS A 112 -21.50 18.98 12.42
#